data_AF-A0A6A6S3K5-F1
#
_entry.id   AF-A0A6A6S3K5-F1
#
_cell.length_a   1.000
_cell.length_b   1.000
_cell.length_c   1.000
_cell.angle_alpha   90.00
_cell.angle_beta   90.00
_cell.angle_gamma   90.00
#
_symmetry.space_group_name_H-M   'P 1'
#
loop_
_entity.id
_entity.type
_entity.pdbx_description
1 polymer ?
#
loop_
_entity_poly.entity_id
_entity_poly.type
_entity_poly.pdbx_seq_one_letter_code
_entity_poly.pdbx_strand_id
1 'polypeptide(L)'
;MKINPQPLHLAQTVLTGLVVAMGIAILGTAAHTLDVFNKQQSSNPWWLPLWPDHFDAHGTKALVASAVVTLVLSGVFLVMSLIPKLNVASKPTLRALLALGSSAPSAVLCLATIIYAHVLNNQAPDFDTIQTWTCKYKNGHPLQQDLAMPSNMGNANFASLCHQSKFALYGTLVVMLMLIGSSALGVLGWCADKWAHRQQRKEMEVAS
;
A
#
# COMPACT_ATOMS: atom_id res chain seq x y z
N MET A 1 -36.36 8.84 12.68
CA MET A 1 -35.57 7.65 12.28
C MET A 1 -34.33 7.60 13.16
N LYS A 2 -34.11 6.53 13.93
CA LYS A 2 -32.97 6.40 14.85
C LYS A 2 -31.77 5.87 14.08
N ILE A 3 -30.72 6.68 13.89
CA ILE A 3 -29.51 6.27 13.15
C ILE A 3 -28.61 5.45 14.08
N ASN A 4 -28.18 4.27 13.62
CA ASN A 4 -27.20 3.45 14.31
C ASN A 4 -25.81 3.60 13.63
N PRO A 5 -24.81 4.20 14.29
CA PRO A 5 -23.48 4.43 13.71
C PRO A 5 -22.54 3.21 13.80
N GLN A 6 -22.87 2.20 14.61
CA GLN A 6 -22.07 0.98 14.79
C GLN A 6 -21.67 0.25 13.48
N PRO A 7 -22.56 0.04 12.49
CA PRO A 7 -22.17 -0.61 11.24
C PRO A 7 -21.12 0.18 10.44
N LEU A 8 -21.13 1.51 10.50
CA LEU A 8 -20.14 2.35 9.82
C LEU A 8 -18.75 2.17 10.43
N HIS A 9 -18.70 2.13 11.77
CA HIS A 9 -17.45 1.90 12.51
C HIS A 9 -16.88 0.50 12.24
N LEU A 10 -17.73 -0.52 12.17
CA LEU A 10 -17.33 -1.89 11.84
C LEU A 10 -16.77 -1.97 10.42
N ALA A 11 -17.50 -1.44 9.44
CA ALA A 11 -17.08 -1.43 8.03
C ALA A 11 -15.72 -0.75 7.87
N GLN A 12 -15.49 0.37 8.56
CA GLN A 12 -14.22 1.08 8.55
C GLN A 12 -13.07 0.25 9.13
N THR A 13 -13.28 -0.43 10.26
CA THR A 13 -12.26 -1.28 10.87
C THR A 13 -11.91 -2.47 9.99
N VAL A 14 -12.92 -3.11 9.38
CA VAL A 14 -12.70 -4.21 8.41
C VAL A 14 -11.92 -3.73 7.19
N LEU A 15 -12.31 -2.57 6.62
CA LEU A 15 -11.62 -1.98 5.48
C LEU A 15 -10.16 -1.64 5.81
N THR A 16 -9.90 -1.12 7.01
CA THR A 16 -8.53 -0.86 7.49
C THR A 16 -7.75 -2.18 7.66
N GLY A 17 -8.39 -3.25 8.14
CA GLY A 17 -7.77 -4.57 8.20
C GLY A 17 -7.32 -5.09 6.83
N LEU A 18 -8.16 -4.90 5.80
CA LEU A 18 -7.83 -5.23 4.42
C LEU A 18 -6.65 -4.39 3.89
N VAL A 19 -6.62 -3.09 4.21
CA VAL A 19 -5.50 -2.20 3.89
C VAL A 19 -4.19 -2.72 4.49
N VAL A 20 -4.20 -3.14 5.76
CA VAL A 20 -3.00 -3.69 6.41
C VAL A 20 -2.56 -5.00 5.74
N ALA A 21 -3.50 -5.92 5.47
CA ALA A 21 -3.17 -7.18 4.81
C ALA A 21 -2.57 -6.97 3.40
N MET A 22 -3.16 -6.07 2.61
CA MET A 22 -2.62 -5.71 1.29
C MET A 22 -1.30 -4.96 1.38
N GLY A 23 -1.13 -4.07 2.36
CA GLY A 23 0.13 -3.38 2.61
C GLY A 23 1.28 -4.35 2.86
N ILE A 24 1.07 -5.44 3.60
CA ILE A 24 2.08 -6.48 3.85
C ILE A 24 2.47 -7.18 2.55
N ALA A 25 1.47 -7.55 1.73
CA ALA A 25 1.71 -8.20 0.45
C ALA A 25 2.49 -7.28 -0.52
N ILE A 26 2.08 -6.01 -0.64
CA ILE A 26 2.75 -5.00 -1.46
C ILE A 26 4.18 -4.81 -1.00
N LEU A 27 4.39 -4.60 0.31
CA LEU A 27 5.72 -4.45 0.89
C LEU A 27 6.60 -5.66 0.58
N GLY A 28 6.08 -6.88 0.78
CA GLY A 28 6.80 -8.12 0.48
C GLY A 28 7.22 -8.21 -0.99
N THR A 29 6.29 -7.96 -1.92
CA THR A 29 6.59 -8.01 -3.36
C THR A 29 7.56 -6.92 -3.80
N ALA A 30 7.41 -5.68 -3.32
CA ALA A 30 8.29 -4.57 -3.68
C ALA A 30 9.69 -4.70 -3.05
N ALA A 31 9.77 -5.18 -1.81
CA ALA A 31 11.04 -5.43 -1.15
C ALA A 31 11.79 -6.60 -1.80
N HIS A 32 11.09 -7.67 -2.15
CA HIS A 32 11.69 -8.82 -2.82
C HIS A 32 12.25 -8.45 -4.20
N THR A 33 11.51 -7.71 -5.03
CA THR A 33 12.01 -7.28 -6.35
C THR A 33 13.21 -6.34 -6.22
N LEU A 34 13.22 -5.45 -5.22
CA LEU A 34 14.34 -4.56 -4.94
C LEU A 34 15.57 -5.31 -4.40
N ASP A 35 15.39 -6.32 -3.56
CA ASP A 35 16.48 -7.17 -3.04
C ASP A 35 17.15 -7.96 -4.16
N VAL A 36 16.36 -8.57 -5.06
CA VAL A 36 16.91 -9.28 -6.22
C VAL A 36 17.71 -8.34 -7.11
N PHE A 37 17.20 -7.14 -7.38
CA PHE A 37 17.94 -6.12 -8.13
C PHE A 37 19.27 -5.76 -7.47
N ASN A 38 19.27 -5.42 -6.16
CA ASN A 38 20.49 -5.03 -5.45
C ASN A 38 21.55 -6.14 -5.43
N LYS A 39 21.13 -7.41 -5.30
CA LYS A 39 22.01 -8.58 -5.34
C LYS A 39 22.60 -8.79 -6.74
N GLN A 40 21.77 -8.70 -7.78
CA GLN A 40 22.18 -9.01 -9.15
C GLN A 40 22.94 -7.87 -9.84
N GLN A 41 22.75 -6.61 -9.45
CA GLN A 41 23.46 -5.47 -10.04
C GLN A 41 24.94 -5.46 -9.68
N SER A 42 25.29 -5.83 -8.45
CA SER A 42 26.66 -5.77 -7.92
C SER A 42 27.42 -7.09 -8.08
N SER A 43 26.71 -8.21 -8.08
CA SER A 43 27.29 -9.53 -8.22
C SER A 43 27.29 -9.88 -9.71
N ASN A 44 28.41 -9.74 -10.41
CA ASN A 44 28.55 -10.31 -11.74
C ASN A 44 29.95 -10.89 -11.98
N PRO A 45 30.11 -12.22 -11.92
CA PRO A 45 31.40 -12.88 -12.14
C PRO A 45 31.93 -12.73 -13.57
N TRP A 46 31.06 -12.42 -14.53
CA TRP A 46 31.34 -12.51 -15.97
C TRP A 46 31.30 -11.16 -16.70
N TRP A 47 31.13 -10.06 -15.95
CA TRP A 47 31.17 -8.68 -16.46
C TRP A 47 30.11 -8.38 -17.53
N LEU A 48 29.08 -9.22 -17.67
CA LEU A 48 27.94 -8.98 -18.56
C LEU A 48 26.82 -8.26 -17.81
N PRO A 49 26.54 -6.97 -18.06
CA PRO A 49 25.47 -6.26 -17.34
C PRO A 49 24.10 -6.91 -17.62
N LEU A 50 23.55 -7.62 -16.62
CA LEU A 50 22.18 -8.16 -16.65
C LEU A 50 21.13 -7.05 -16.54
N TRP A 51 21.53 -5.95 -15.92
CA TRP A 51 20.76 -4.72 -15.74
C TRP A 51 21.51 -3.60 -16.48
N PRO A 52 20.80 -2.68 -17.14
CA PRO A 52 21.43 -1.56 -17.85
C PRO A 52 22.11 -0.59 -16.87
N ASP A 53 23.10 0.19 -17.35
CA ASP A 53 23.83 1.16 -16.51
C ASP A 53 22.93 2.32 -16.02
N HIS A 54 21.96 2.73 -16.84
CA HIS A 54 21.01 3.81 -16.53
C HIS A 54 19.68 3.27 -16.00
N PHE A 55 19.74 2.67 -14.81
CA PHE A 55 18.59 2.00 -14.22
C PHE A 55 18.01 2.75 -13.02
N ASP A 56 16.69 3.01 -13.05
CA ASP A 56 15.99 3.75 -11.99
C ASP A 56 15.21 2.81 -11.05
N ALA A 57 15.72 2.69 -9.81
CA ALA A 57 15.08 1.94 -8.73
C ALA A 57 14.22 2.82 -7.79
N HIS A 58 14.17 4.14 -7.97
CA HIS A 58 13.47 5.07 -7.08
C HIS A 58 11.97 4.79 -7.03
N GLY A 59 11.35 4.43 -8.15
CA GLY A 59 9.93 4.06 -8.17
C GLY A 59 9.61 2.88 -7.24
N THR A 60 10.46 1.85 -7.24
CA THR A 60 10.30 0.69 -6.36
C THR A 60 10.61 1.04 -4.90
N LYS A 61 11.63 1.86 -4.64
CA LYS A 61 11.93 2.38 -3.30
C LYS A 61 10.76 3.20 -2.73
N ALA A 62 10.11 4.01 -3.55
CA ALA A 62 8.92 4.78 -3.18
C ALA A 62 7.72 3.87 -2.84
N LEU A 63 7.51 2.79 -3.60
CA LEU A 63 6.51 1.77 -3.29
C LEU A 63 6.77 1.11 -1.93
N VAL A 64 8.03 0.73 -1.64
CA VAL A 64 8.41 0.19 -0.32
C VAL A 64 8.14 1.21 0.79
N ALA A 65 8.58 2.46 0.62
CA ALA A 65 8.41 3.51 1.62
C ALA A 65 6.93 3.80 1.92
N SER A 66 6.11 3.96 0.88
CA SER A 66 4.67 4.21 1.03
C SER A 66 3.93 3.03 1.68
N ALA A 67 4.29 1.79 1.35
CA ALA A 67 3.73 0.60 1.99
C ALA A 67 4.06 0.56 3.49
N VAL A 68 5.30 0.84 3.88
CA VAL A 68 5.72 0.88 5.30
C VAL A 68 4.94 1.95 6.06
N VAL A 69 4.88 3.18 5.54
CA VAL A 69 4.15 4.29 6.21
C VAL A 69 2.67 3.94 6.36
N THR A 70 2.04 3.42 5.30
CA THR A 70 0.63 3.03 5.32
C THR A 70 0.36 1.92 6.34
N LEU A 71 1.26 0.94 6.43
CA LEU A 71 1.17 -0.15 7.40
C LEU A 71 1.26 0.35 8.84
N VAL A 72 2.21 1.24 9.12
CA VAL A 72 2.38 1.79 10.47
C VAL A 72 1.16 2.62 10.86
N LEU A 73 0.73 3.55 10.01
CA LEU A 73 -0.40 4.44 10.32
C LEU A 73 -1.72 3.66 10.45
N SER A 74 -2.01 2.76 9.50
CA SER A 74 -3.23 1.95 9.52
C SER A 74 -3.18 0.89 10.62
N GLY A 75 -2.01 0.32 10.91
CA GLY A 75 -1.78 -0.61 12.00
C GLY A 75 -2.03 0.03 13.37
N VAL A 76 -1.51 1.24 13.60
CA VAL A 76 -1.77 2.00 14.84
C VAL A 76 -3.26 2.26 15.00
N PHE A 77 -3.96 2.72 13.95
CA PHE A 77 -5.41 2.92 14.02
C PHE A 77 -6.18 1.62 14.30
N LEU A 78 -5.78 0.51 13.70
CA LEU A 78 -6.40 -0.80 13.89
C LEU A 78 -6.20 -1.31 15.32
N VAL A 79 -4.99 -1.23 15.85
CA VAL A 79 -4.67 -1.58 17.25
C VAL A 79 -5.48 -0.72 18.22
N MET A 80 -5.52 0.59 17.99
CA MET A 80 -6.32 1.53 18.80
C MET A 80 -7.82 1.23 18.74
N SER A 81 -8.31 0.72 17.61
CA SER A 81 -9.72 0.37 17.40
C SER A 81 -10.12 -0.96 18.02
N LEU A 82 -9.21 -1.95 18.06
CA LEU A 82 -9.50 -3.29 18.55
C LEU A 82 -9.29 -3.45 20.05
N ILE A 83 -8.43 -2.65 20.68
CA ILE A 83 -8.14 -2.77 22.12
C ILE A 83 -9.28 -2.10 22.92
N PRO A 84 -10.09 -2.87 23.69
CA PRO A 84 -11.23 -2.31 24.43
C PRO A 84 -10.81 -1.32 25.52
N LYS A 85 -9.62 -1.53 26.10
CA LYS A 85 -9.06 -0.69 27.18
C LYS A 85 -8.81 0.77 26.77
N LEU A 86 -8.62 1.04 25.48
CA LEU A 86 -8.36 2.39 24.97
C LEU A 86 -9.66 3.20 24.80
N ASN A 87 -10.82 2.53 24.90
CA ASN A 87 -12.17 3.11 24.90
C ASN A 87 -12.43 4.12 23.76
N VAL A 88 -11.79 3.92 22.61
CA VAL A 88 -11.93 4.79 21.43
C VAL A 88 -13.37 4.76 20.89
N ALA A 89 -14.08 3.65 21.09
CA ALA A 89 -15.49 3.50 20.74
C ALA A 89 -16.42 4.49 21.48
N SER A 90 -16.05 4.92 22.71
CA SER A 90 -16.84 5.91 23.47
C SER A 90 -16.56 7.36 23.07
N LYS A 91 -15.49 7.60 22.28
CA LYS A 91 -15.02 8.94 21.90
C LYS A 91 -15.08 9.10 20.37
N PRO A 92 -16.26 9.41 19.81
CA PRO A 92 -16.48 9.40 18.36
C PRO A 92 -15.61 10.43 17.63
N THR A 93 -15.34 11.59 18.25
CA THR A 93 -14.43 12.61 17.71
C THR A 93 -12.98 12.12 17.64
N LEU A 94 -12.50 11.43 18.68
CA LEU A 94 -11.14 10.91 18.71
C LEU A 94 -10.96 9.78 17.68
N ARG A 95 -11.93 8.87 17.58
CA ARG A 95 -11.92 7.80 16.57
C ARG A 95 -11.86 8.37 15.16
N ALA A 96 -12.70 9.34 14.84
CA ALA A 96 -12.73 9.99 13.54
C ALA A 96 -11.42 10.73 13.23
N LEU A 97 -10.83 11.41 14.22
CA LEU A 97 -9.54 12.08 14.08
C LEU A 97 -8.40 11.07 13.81
N LEU A 98 -8.36 9.95 14.53
CA LEU A 98 -7.36 8.90 14.33
C LEU A 98 -7.52 8.23 12.97
N ALA A 99 -8.76 7.97 12.57
CA ALA A 99 -9.06 7.44 11.25
C ALA A 99 -8.57 8.39 10.16
N LEU A 100 -9.02 9.65 10.16
CA LEU A 100 -8.64 10.63 9.15
C LEU A 100 -7.14 10.93 9.17
N GLY A 101 -6.56 11.06 10.36
CA GLY A 101 -5.14 11.32 10.56
C GLY A 101 -4.23 10.16 10.13
N SER A 102 -4.75 8.94 10.02
CA SER A 102 -4.02 7.79 9.48
C SER A 102 -4.29 7.60 7.97
N SER A 103 -5.56 7.61 7.56
CA SER A 103 -5.96 7.23 6.21
C SER A 103 -5.74 8.33 5.18
N ALA A 104 -6.00 9.60 5.50
CA ALA A 104 -5.84 10.70 4.55
C ALA A 104 -4.38 10.94 4.12
N PRO A 105 -3.40 11.09 5.03
CA PRO A 105 -2.00 11.26 4.63
C PRO A 105 -1.46 10.03 3.90
N SER A 106 -1.87 8.82 4.30
CA SER A 106 -1.50 7.58 3.60
C SER A 106 -2.06 7.57 2.17
N ALA A 107 -3.30 8.01 1.96
CA ALA A 107 -3.90 8.07 0.62
C ALA A 107 -3.16 9.05 -0.29
N VAL A 108 -2.79 10.23 0.23
CA VAL A 108 -2.00 11.23 -0.53
C VAL A 108 -0.62 10.68 -0.87
N LEU A 109 0.03 10.00 0.08
CA LEU A 109 1.34 9.37 -0.14
C LEU A 109 1.27 8.26 -1.20
N CYS A 110 0.24 7.39 -1.14
CA CYS A 110 0.01 6.37 -2.16
C CYS A 110 -0.22 7.00 -3.53
N LEU A 111 -1.03 8.05 -3.63
CA LEU A 111 -1.28 8.77 -4.89
C LEU A 111 0.02 9.33 -5.47
N ALA A 112 0.82 10.04 -4.66
CA ALA A 112 2.10 10.58 -5.08
C ALA A 112 3.06 9.47 -5.56
N THR A 113 3.08 8.35 -4.86
CA THR A 113 3.91 7.19 -5.21
C THR A 113 3.48 6.56 -6.54
N ILE A 114 2.18 6.40 -6.76
CA ILE A 114 1.63 5.85 -8.02
C ILE A 114 1.99 6.76 -9.19
N ILE A 115 1.78 8.08 -9.05
CA ILE A 115 2.13 9.05 -10.09
C ILE A 115 3.62 8.97 -10.38
N TYR A 116 4.46 9.02 -9.34
CA TYR A 116 5.91 8.97 -9.48
C TYR A 116 6.38 7.68 -10.17
N ALA A 117 5.88 6.51 -9.75
CA ALA A 117 6.23 5.23 -10.35
C ALA A 117 5.77 5.14 -11.82
N HIS A 118 4.60 5.68 -12.17
CA HIS A 118 4.14 5.73 -13.55
C HIS A 118 4.98 6.65 -14.42
N VAL A 119 5.36 7.83 -13.92
CA VAL A 119 6.24 8.77 -14.64
C VAL A 119 7.57 8.09 -14.95
N LEU A 120 8.20 7.44 -13.97
CA LEU A 120 9.45 6.71 -14.18
C LEU A 120 9.29 5.55 -15.18
N ASN A 121 8.22 4.76 -15.05
CA ASN A 121 7.97 3.66 -15.99
C ASN A 121 7.73 4.13 -17.43
N ASN A 122 7.28 5.38 -17.63
CA ASN A 122 7.03 5.95 -18.96
C ASN A 122 8.29 6.54 -19.62
N GLN A 123 9.42 6.60 -18.91
CA GLN A 123 10.71 7.03 -19.45
C GLN A 123 11.46 5.91 -20.19
N ALA A 124 10.95 4.67 -20.15
CA ALA A 124 11.50 3.59 -20.95
C ALA A 124 11.29 3.87 -22.46
N PRO A 125 12.28 3.61 -23.32
CA PRO A 125 13.50 2.83 -23.06
C PRO A 125 14.72 3.64 -22.61
N ASP A 126 14.64 4.97 -22.49
CA ASP A 126 15.79 5.81 -22.13
C ASP A 126 16.26 5.57 -20.69
N PHE A 127 15.31 5.36 -19.77
CA PHE A 127 15.54 4.96 -18.40
C PHE A 127 14.67 3.75 -18.05
N ASP A 128 15.28 2.61 -17.80
CA ASP A 128 14.58 1.39 -17.42
C ASP A 128 14.42 1.27 -15.90
N THR A 129 13.27 0.76 -15.46
CA THR A 129 12.98 0.45 -14.05
C THR A 129 12.94 -1.06 -13.84
N ILE A 130 12.89 -1.50 -12.57
CA ILE A 130 12.67 -2.92 -12.23
C ILE A 130 11.43 -3.47 -12.92
N GLN A 131 10.35 -2.70 -13.00
CA GLN A 131 9.13 -3.14 -13.64
C GLN A 131 9.28 -3.21 -15.17
N THR A 132 9.79 -2.16 -15.83
CA THR A 132 9.87 -2.14 -17.30
C THR A 132 10.84 -3.19 -17.81
N TRP A 133 12.01 -3.32 -17.18
CA TRP A 133 13.05 -4.26 -17.57
C TRP A 133 12.62 -5.71 -17.40
N THR A 134 12.16 -6.09 -16.20
CA THR A 134 11.75 -7.47 -15.92
C THR A 134 10.55 -7.87 -16.77
N CYS A 135 9.63 -6.94 -17.06
CA CYS A 135 8.50 -7.21 -17.95
C CYS A 135 8.88 -7.29 -19.43
N LYS A 136 9.89 -6.52 -19.88
CA LYS A 136 10.42 -6.58 -21.25
C LYS A 136 11.08 -7.93 -21.53
N TYR A 137 11.85 -8.45 -20.57
CA TYR A 137 12.60 -9.70 -20.71
C TYR A 137 11.95 -10.91 -20.01
N LYS A 138 10.67 -10.82 -19.63
CA LYS A 138 9.94 -11.89 -18.92
C LYS A 138 9.90 -13.24 -19.65
N ASN A 139 9.96 -13.19 -20.98
CA ASN A 139 9.94 -14.37 -21.86
C ASN A 139 11.35 -14.70 -22.38
N GLY A 140 12.37 -13.97 -21.92
CA GLY A 140 13.74 -14.27 -22.27
C GLY A 140 14.13 -15.60 -21.64
N HIS A 141 14.61 -16.54 -22.45
CA HIS A 141 15.24 -17.73 -21.95
C HIS A 141 16.71 -17.43 -21.62
N PRO A 142 17.29 -18.03 -20.58
CA PRO A 142 18.72 -17.97 -20.39
C PRO A 142 19.39 -18.54 -21.65
N LEU A 143 20.45 -17.87 -22.11
CA LEU A 143 21.28 -18.41 -23.19
C LEU A 143 21.74 -19.81 -22.77
N GLN A 144 21.68 -20.76 -23.70
CA GLN A 144 22.12 -22.13 -23.48
C GLN A 144 23.64 -22.10 -23.35
N GLN A 145 24.13 -21.98 -22.11
CA GLN A 145 25.54 -21.93 -21.77
C GLN A 145 25.95 -23.25 -21.12
N ASP A 146 27.14 -23.75 -21.45
CA ASP A 146 27.73 -24.97 -20.87
C ASP A 146 28.09 -24.84 -19.37
N LEU A 147 27.88 -23.65 -18.79
CA LEU A 147 28.22 -23.32 -17.40
C LEU A 147 26.93 -23.19 -16.58
N ALA A 148 26.85 -23.93 -15.47
CA ALA A 148 25.74 -23.84 -14.53
C ALA A 148 25.71 -22.43 -13.88
N MET A 149 24.74 -21.62 -14.27
CA MET A 149 24.50 -20.31 -13.66
C MET A 149 23.76 -20.51 -12.33
N PRO A 150 24.13 -19.81 -11.24
CA PRO A 150 23.38 -19.85 -9.99
C PRO A 150 21.90 -19.53 -10.22
N SER A 151 20.97 -20.23 -9.57
CA SER A 151 19.52 -20.08 -9.80
C SER A 151 18.98 -18.66 -9.52
N ASN A 152 19.74 -17.86 -8.77
CA ASN A 152 19.47 -16.46 -8.44
C ASN A 152 20.12 -15.47 -9.42
N MET A 153 20.74 -15.94 -10.49
CA MET A 153 21.53 -15.14 -11.42
C MET A 153 21.04 -15.44 -12.84
N GLY A 154 20.55 -14.42 -13.55
CA GLY A 154 19.93 -14.54 -14.87
C GLY A 154 18.46 -14.11 -14.91
N ASN A 155 17.84 -14.26 -16.08
CA ASN A 155 16.48 -13.79 -16.39
C ASN A 155 15.37 -14.81 -16.07
N ALA A 156 15.71 -16.01 -15.57
CA ALA A 156 14.75 -17.09 -15.31
C ALA A 156 13.59 -16.67 -14.38
N ASN A 157 13.85 -15.76 -13.43
CA ASN A 157 12.85 -15.27 -12.48
C ASN A 157 12.14 -13.98 -12.93
N PHE A 158 12.47 -13.42 -14.11
CA PHE A 158 11.96 -12.10 -14.52
C PHE A 158 10.45 -12.09 -14.77
N ALA A 159 9.85 -13.22 -15.17
CA ALA A 159 8.40 -13.35 -15.24
C ALA A 159 7.74 -13.15 -13.87
N SER A 160 8.29 -13.77 -12.83
CA SER A 160 7.81 -13.62 -11.45
C SER A 160 8.05 -12.19 -10.94
N LEU A 161 9.24 -11.63 -11.17
CA LEU A 161 9.55 -10.25 -10.77
C LEU A 161 8.65 -9.22 -11.45
N CYS A 162 8.36 -9.38 -12.73
CA CYS A 162 7.41 -8.53 -13.46
C CYS A 162 6.00 -8.59 -12.84
N HIS A 163 5.55 -9.79 -12.47
CA HIS A 163 4.24 -9.96 -11.84
C HIS A 163 4.21 -9.31 -10.45
N GLN A 164 5.25 -9.51 -9.65
CA GLN A 164 5.39 -8.92 -8.32
C GLN A 164 5.48 -7.39 -8.37
N SER A 165 6.25 -6.82 -9.29
CA SER A 165 6.36 -5.36 -9.44
C SER A 165 5.04 -4.73 -9.88
N LYS A 166 4.32 -5.37 -10.82
CA LYS A 166 2.98 -4.94 -11.21
C LYS A 166 1.99 -5.05 -10.06
N PHE A 167 2.03 -6.15 -9.31
CA PHE A 167 1.19 -6.32 -8.14
C PHE A 167 1.45 -5.23 -7.10
N ALA A 168 2.72 -4.88 -6.83
CA ALA A 168 3.04 -3.80 -5.90
C ALA A 168 2.45 -2.45 -6.35
N LEU A 169 2.59 -2.10 -7.64
CA LEU A 169 2.08 -0.84 -8.18
C LEU A 169 0.54 -0.78 -8.19
N TYR A 170 -0.11 -1.78 -8.79
CA TYR A 170 -1.59 -1.81 -8.87
C TYR A 170 -2.24 -2.08 -7.51
N GLY A 171 -1.60 -2.88 -6.66
CA GLY A 171 -2.02 -3.08 -5.28
C GLY A 171 -2.00 -1.77 -4.49
N THR A 172 -1.00 -0.91 -4.71
CA THR A 172 -0.95 0.43 -4.09
C THR A 172 -2.12 1.30 -4.53
N LEU A 173 -2.57 1.21 -5.79
CA LEU A 173 -3.78 1.88 -6.27
C LEU A 173 -5.03 1.37 -5.54
N VAL A 174 -5.18 0.06 -5.39
CA VAL A 174 -6.31 -0.52 -4.66
C VAL A 174 -6.30 -0.06 -3.19
N VAL A 175 -5.13 -0.08 -2.53
CA VAL A 175 -4.96 0.42 -1.17
C VAL A 175 -5.32 1.90 -1.07
N MET A 176 -4.92 2.74 -2.02
CA MET A 176 -5.30 4.15 -2.08
C MET A 176 -6.83 4.33 -2.09
N LEU A 177 -7.54 3.56 -2.93
CA LEU A 177 -9.01 3.62 -2.99
C LEU A 177 -9.65 3.16 -1.66
N MET A 178 -9.11 2.10 -1.04
CA MET A 178 -9.57 1.63 0.27
C MET A 178 -9.33 2.68 1.36
N LEU A 179 -8.21 3.40 1.34
CA LEU A 179 -7.90 4.49 2.28
C LEU A 179 -8.85 5.69 2.13
N ILE A 180 -9.20 6.05 0.90
CA ILE A 180 -10.23 7.08 0.62
C ILE A 180 -11.58 6.61 1.18
N GLY A 181 -11.96 5.34 0.92
CA GLY A 181 -13.17 4.75 1.48
C GLY A 181 -13.20 4.75 3.00
N SER A 182 -12.07 4.40 3.65
CA SER A 182 -11.93 4.44 5.11
C SER A 182 -12.07 5.86 5.66
N SER A 183 -11.50 6.85 4.98
CA SER A 183 -11.65 8.27 5.33
C SER A 183 -13.11 8.71 5.25
N ALA A 184 -13.81 8.36 4.16
CA ALA A 184 -15.22 8.67 3.97
C ALA A 184 -16.09 8.03 5.06
N LEU A 185 -15.87 6.73 5.37
CA LEU A 185 -16.56 6.04 6.46
C LEU A 185 -16.31 6.69 7.81
N GLY A 186 -15.09 7.18 8.07
CA GLY A 186 -14.77 7.93 9.29
C GLY A 186 -15.56 9.23 9.43
N VAL A 187 -15.68 10.01 8.35
CA VAL A 187 -16.49 11.24 8.34
C VAL A 187 -17.98 10.91 8.51
N LEU A 188 -18.49 9.92 7.78
CA LEU A 188 -19.89 9.52 7.85
C LEU A 188 -20.26 9.00 9.24
N GLY A 189 -19.40 8.16 9.84
CA GLY A 189 -19.55 7.67 11.21
C GLY A 189 -19.59 8.83 12.22
N TRP A 190 -18.67 9.77 12.10
CA TRP A 190 -18.64 10.96 12.95
C TRP A 190 -19.89 11.83 12.84
N CYS A 191 -20.36 12.07 11.62
CA CYS A 191 -21.61 12.80 11.37
C CYS A 191 -22.82 12.09 11.99
N ALA A 192 -22.90 10.76 11.82
CA ALA A 192 -23.95 9.94 12.40
C ALA A 192 -23.94 9.98 13.94
N ASP A 193 -22.75 9.87 14.56
CA ASP A 193 -22.58 9.99 16.01
C ASP A 193 -23.03 11.36 16.52
N LYS A 194 -22.62 12.44 15.85
CA LYS A 194 -23.03 13.81 16.20
C LYS A 194 -24.54 14.00 16.07
N TRP A 195 -25.16 13.41 15.05
CA TRP A 195 -26.60 13.52 14.84
C TRP A 195 -27.38 12.72 15.90
N ALA A 196 -26.95 11.51 16.22
CA ALA A 196 -27.55 10.68 17.27
C ALA A 196 -27.50 11.38 18.65
N HIS A 197 -26.35 11.96 19.02
CA HIS A 197 -26.23 12.73 20.26
C HIS A 197 -27.14 13.97 20.30
N ARG A 198 -27.33 14.65 19.16
CA ARG A 198 -28.26 15.80 19.07
C ARG A 198 -29.72 15.36 19.25
N GLN A 199 -30.11 14.22 18.70
CA GLN A 199 -31.47 13.69 18.89
C GLN A 199 -31.74 13.33 20.35
N GLN A 200 -30.81 12.64 21.01
CA GLN A 200 -30.95 12.28 22.43
C GLN A 200 -31.13 13.52 23.33
N ARG A 201 -30.38 14.60 23.05
CA ARG A 201 -30.54 15.86 23.79
C ARG A 201 -31.93 16.46 23.64
N LYS A 202 -32.47 16.50 22.42
CA LYS A 202 -33.81 17.02 22.15
C LYS A 202 -34.89 16.17 22.82
N GLU A 203 -34.73 14.84 22.84
CA GLU A 203 -35.67 13.93 23.50
C GLU A 203 -35.70 14.15 25.02
N MET A 204 -34.54 14.43 25.65
CA MET A 204 -34.48 14.76 27.08
C MET A 204 -35.12 16.11 27.41
N GLU A 205 -34.94 17.12 26.55
CA GLU A 205 -35.55 18.45 26.73
C GLU A 205 -37.08 18.43 26.60
N VAL A 206 -37.64 17.54 25.79
CA VAL A 206 -39.10 17.38 25.63
C VAL A 206 -39.73 16.55 26.76
N ALA A 207 -38.93 15.71 27.42
CA ALA A 207 -39.39 14.84 28.50
C ALA A 207 -39.36 15.49 29.90
N SER A 208 -38.66 16.62 30.06
CA SER A 208 -38.60 17.43 31.28
C SER A 208 -39.69 18.48 31.33
#